data_AF-A0AAJ6YRE9-F1
#
_entry.id   AF-A0AAJ6YRE9-F1
#
_cell.length_a   1.000
_cell.length_b   1.000
_cell.length_c   1.000
_cell.angle_alpha   90.00
_cell.angle_beta   90.00
_cell.angle_gamma   90.00
#
_symmetry.space_group_name_H-M   'P 1'
#
loop_
_entity.id
_entity.type
_entity.pdbx_description
1 polymer ?
#
loop_
_entity_poly.entity_id
_entity_poly.type
_entity_poly.pdbx_seq_one_letter_code
_entity_poly.pdbx_strand_id
1 'polypeptide(L)'
;MSYLICSKLDGVKTYMRMRRVPNHLQVKVIKWFDYLWLTQKCSDEEKAVSCLPDKLKAEIAINVHLDTLKRVEIFQNTEAGFLCELVLRLRPVLFSPGDYICRKGNRN
;
A
#
# COMPACT_ATOMS: atom_id res chain seq x y z
N MET A 1 11.08 1.29 -16.08
CA MET A 1 10.60 0.86 -14.75
C MET A 1 10.61 -0.66 -14.54
N SER A 2 10.68 -1.51 -15.58
CA SER A 2 10.71 -2.98 -15.47
C SER A 2 11.98 -3.57 -14.81
N TYR A 3 13.15 -2.93 -15.00
CA TYR A 3 14.43 -3.42 -14.49
C TYR A 3 14.59 -3.32 -12.97
N LEU A 4 13.96 -2.33 -12.32
CA LEU A 4 14.15 -2.08 -10.88
C LEU A 4 13.46 -3.15 -10.01
N ILE A 5 12.31 -3.64 -10.47
CA ILE A 5 11.53 -4.66 -9.76
C ILE A 5 12.17 -6.03 -9.93
N CYS A 6 12.69 -6.32 -11.13
CA CYS A 6 13.52 -7.50 -11.38
C CYS A 6 14.75 -7.51 -10.46
N SER A 7 15.49 -6.39 -10.40
CA SER A 7 16.68 -6.26 -9.55
C SER A 7 16.37 -6.40 -8.04
N LYS A 8 15.28 -5.79 -7.54
CA LYS A 8 14.85 -5.96 -6.14
C LYS A 8 14.46 -7.40 -5.83
N LEU A 9 13.68 -8.03 -6.71
CA LEU A 9 13.25 -9.42 -6.55
C LEU A 9 14.45 -10.37 -6.55
N ASP A 10 15.44 -10.14 -7.41
CA ASP A 10 16.65 -10.96 -7.48
C ASP A 10 17.53 -10.83 -6.22
N GLY A 11 17.63 -9.62 -5.66
CA GLY A 11 18.28 -9.40 -4.36
C GLY A 11 17.58 -10.18 -3.24
N VAL A 12 16.25 -10.13 -3.20
CA VAL A 12 15.45 -10.86 -2.20
C VAL A 12 15.56 -12.38 -2.38
N LYS A 13 15.51 -12.90 -3.61
CA LYS A 13 15.74 -14.32 -3.92
C LYS A 13 17.11 -14.79 -3.43
N THR A 14 18.14 -13.99 -3.67
CA THR A 14 19.52 -14.30 -3.23
C THR A 14 19.61 -14.36 -1.72
N TYR A 15 19.04 -13.36 -1.03
CA TYR A 15 18.97 -13.34 0.44
C TYR A 15 18.26 -14.57 1.01
N MET A 16 17.09 -14.93 0.46
CA MET A 16 16.32 -16.09 0.91
C MET A 16 17.09 -17.41 0.74
N ARG A 17 17.84 -17.55 -0.36
CA ARG A 17 18.71 -18.70 -0.61
C ARG A 17 19.84 -18.77 0.43
N MET A 18 20.52 -17.66 0.67
CA MET A 18 21.62 -17.58 1.64
C MET A 18 21.17 -17.90 3.07
N ARG A 19 19.95 -17.47 3.44
CA ARG A 19 19.38 -17.69 4.77
C ARG A 19 18.57 -18.98 4.90
N ARG A 20 18.50 -19.81 3.84
CA ARG A 20 17.72 -21.07 3.81
C ARG A 20 16.27 -20.87 4.26
N VAL A 21 15.64 -19.79 3.79
CA VAL A 21 14.23 -19.51 4.09
C VAL A 21 13.36 -20.66 3.56
N PRO A 22 12.37 -21.17 4.31
CA PRO A 22 11.50 -22.25 3.86
C PRO A 22 10.80 -21.94 2.52
N ASN A 23 10.69 -22.95 1.64
CA ASN A 23 10.14 -22.78 0.29
C ASN A 23 8.74 -22.13 0.28
N HIS A 24 7.88 -22.47 1.23
CA HIS A 24 6.54 -21.88 1.29
C HIS A 24 6.56 -20.36 1.51
N LEU A 25 7.54 -19.83 2.27
CA LEU A 25 7.73 -18.39 2.43
C LEU A 25 8.35 -17.77 1.17
N GLN A 26 9.29 -18.45 0.52
CA GLN A 26 9.86 -17.96 -0.74
C GLN A 26 8.78 -17.80 -1.83
N VAL A 27 7.89 -18.78 -1.96
CA VAL A 27 6.76 -18.73 -2.89
C VAL A 27 5.81 -17.57 -2.55
N LYS A 28 5.52 -17.34 -1.26
CA LYS A 28 4.70 -16.20 -0.84
C LYS A 28 5.34 -14.86 -1.22
N VAL A 29 6.65 -14.70 -0.98
CA VAL A 29 7.38 -13.49 -1.33
C VAL A 29 7.38 -13.25 -2.84
N ILE A 30 7.62 -14.29 -3.65
CA ILE A 30 7.58 -14.15 -5.12
C ILE A 30 6.17 -13.73 -5.59
N LYS A 31 5.12 -14.40 -5.09
CA LYS A 31 3.73 -14.02 -5.41
C LYS A 31 3.39 -12.59 -5.00
N TRP A 32 3.94 -12.11 -3.89
CA TRP A 32 3.79 -10.71 -3.47
C TRP A 32 4.40 -9.73 -4.49
N PHE A 33 5.61 -10.02 -4.99
CA PHE A 33 6.23 -9.21 -6.04
C PHE A 33 5.45 -9.26 -7.36
N ASP A 34 4.93 -10.43 -7.74
CA ASP A 34 4.06 -10.57 -8.93
C ASP A 34 2.78 -9.72 -8.77
N TYR A 35 2.17 -9.76 -7.59
CA TYR A 35 0.98 -8.96 -7.28
C TYR A 35 1.26 -7.46 -7.29
N LEU A 36 2.36 -7.00 -6.71
CA LEU A 36 2.81 -5.60 -6.76
C LEU A 36 3.02 -5.12 -8.20
N TRP A 37 3.55 -5.98 -9.07
CA TRP A 37 3.73 -5.68 -10.49
C TRP A 37 2.38 -5.56 -11.21
N LEU A 38 1.49 -6.55 -11.03
CA LEU A 38 0.18 -6.59 -11.69
C LEU A 38 -0.74 -5.43 -11.29
N THR A 39 -0.69 -5.01 -10.03
CA THR A 39 -1.54 -3.92 -9.52
C THR A 39 -1.03 -2.53 -9.86
N GLN A 40 0.12 -2.41 -10.54
CA GLN A 40 0.86 -1.15 -10.76
C GLN A 40 1.15 -0.38 -9.46
N LYS A 41 0.93 -0.98 -8.28
CA LYS A 41 1.16 -0.40 -6.96
C LYS A 41 2.63 -0.45 -6.53
N CYS A 42 3.54 -0.74 -7.47
CA CYS A 42 4.97 -0.60 -7.24
C CYS A 42 5.46 0.86 -7.32
N SER A 43 4.59 1.79 -7.69
CA SER A 43 4.86 3.22 -7.53
C SER A 43 4.90 3.56 -6.05
N ASP A 44 6.06 3.99 -5.58
CA ASP A 44 6.21 4.62 -4.28
C ASP A 44 5.58 6.01 -4.37
N GLU A 45 4.25 6.07 -4.17
CA GLU A 45 3.43 7.28 -4.29
C GLU A 45 4.00 8.40 -3.39
N GLU A 46 4.49 8.05 -2.19
CA GLU A 46 5.16 8.98 -1.27
C GLU A 46 6.44 9.57 -1.89
N LYS A 47 7.29 8.74 -2.53
CA LYS A 47 8.47 9.26 -3.25
C LYS A 47 8.09 10.16 -4.41
N ALA A 48 7.03 9.82 -5.15
CA ALA A 48 6.59 10.59 -6.31
C ALA A 48 6.20 12.03 -5.95
N VAL A 49 5.64 12.24 -4.75
CA VAL A 49 5.27 13.58 -4.25
C VAL A 49 6.26 14.16 -3.23
N SER A 50 7.37 13.45 -2.95
CA SER A 50 8.28 13.80 -1.85
C SER A 50 8.86 15.21 -1.94
N CYS A 51 9.12 15.71 -3.15
CA CYS A 51 9.65 17.04 -3.42
C CYS A 51 8.62 18.18 -3.27
N LEU A 52 7.34 17.85 -3.12
CA LEU A 52 6.29 18.86 -2.99
C LEU A 52 6.21 19.39 -1.54
N PRO A 53 5.87 20.68 -1.36
CA PRO A 53 5.43 21.22 -0.07
C PRO A 53 4.23 20.46 0.50
N ASP A 54 4.12 20.41 1.83
CA ASP A 54 3.08 19.65 2.53
C ASP A 54 1.66 20.07 2.16
N LYS A 55 1.45 21.36 1.87
CA LYS A 55 0.16 21.86 1.38
C LYS A 55 -0.26 21.19 0.07
N LEU A 56 0.65 21.07 -0.89
CA LEU A 56 0.36 20.42 -2.18
C LEU A 56 0.19 18.91 -2.03
N LYS A 57 0.96 18.27 -1.14
CA LYS A 57 0.74 16.86 -0.79
C LYS A 57 -0.65 16.62 -0.22
N ALA A 58 -1.11 17.50 0.69
CA ALA A 58 -2.43 17.44 1.29
C ALA A 58 -3.55 17.62 0.25
N GLU A 59 -3.43 18.61 -0.64
CA GLU A 59 -4.39 18.84 -1.71
C GLU A 59 -4.51 17.62 -2.65
N ILE A 60 -3.38 17.02 -3.03
CA ILE A 60 -3.37 15.79 -3.83
C ILE A 60 -4.05 14.63 -3.09
N ALA A 61 -3.68 14.41 -1.82
CA ALA A 61 -4.25 13.32 -1.02
C ALA A 61 -5.78 13.46 -0.91
N ILE A 62 -6.28 14.65 -0.60
CA ILE A 62 -7.72 14.97 -0.56
C ILE A 62 -8.36 14.66 -1.91
N ASN A 63 -7.81 15.16 -3.01
CA ASN A 63 -8.38 14.94 -4.33
C ASN A 63 -8.44 13.45 -4.73
N VAL A 64 -7.43 12.64 -4.35
CA VAL A 64 -7.36 11.22 -4.70
C VAL A 64 -8.30 10.36 -3.84
N HIS A 65 -8.47 10.69 -2.56
CA HIS A 65 -9.13 9.79 -1.61
C HIS A 65 -10.49 10.25 -1.09
N LEU A 66 -10.86 11.52 -1.25
CA LEU A 66 -12.09 12.08 -0.68
C LEU A 66 -13.35 11.34 -1.18
N ASP A 67 -13.43 11.04 -2.48
CA ASP A 67 -14.57 10.34 -3.06
C ASP A 67 -14.68 8.87 -2.59
N THR A 68 -13.58 8.29 -2.11
CA THR A 68 -13.64 6.99 -1.45
C THR A 68 -14.32 7.08 -0.10
N LEU A 69 -14.01 8.10 0.71
CA LEU A 69 -14.66 8.28 2.01
C LEU A 69 -16.13 8.71 1.89
N LYS A 70 -16.48 9.54 0.91
CA LYS A 70 -17.89 9.95 0.66
C LYS A 70 -18.83 8.77 0.37
N ARG A 71 -18.30 7.65 -0.13
CA ARG A 71 -19.08 6.44 -0.43
C ARG A 71 -19.32 5.56 0.80
N VAL A 72 -18.66 5.84 1.93
CA VAL A 72 -18.80 5.06 3.16
C VAL A 72 -20.04 5.54 3.91
N GLU A 73 -20.98 4.63 4.15
CA GLU A 73 -22.31 4.91 4.73
C GLU A 73 -22.23 5.69 6.05
N ILE A 74 -21.34 5.27 6.97
CA ILE A 74 -21.18 5.91 8.28
C ILE A 74 -20.71 7.38 8.21
N PHE A 75 -20.22 7.85 7.05
CA PHE A 75 -19.72 9.21 6.88
C PHE A 75 -20.65 10.13 6.06
N GLN A 76 -21.80 9.64 5.56
CA GLN A 76 -22.65 10.41 4.63
C GLN A 76 -23.17 11.75 5.17
N ASN A 77 -23.30 11.89 6.50
CA ASN A 77 -23.79 13.12 7.16
C ASN A 77 -22.67 13.90 7.87
N THR A 78 -21.41 13.67 7.50
CA THR A 78 -20.27 14.38 8.08
C THR A 78 -19.90 15.59 7.24
N GLU A 79 -19.33 16.61 7.89
CA GLU A 79 -18.85 17.81 7.21
C GLU A 79 -17.67 17.49 6.28
N ALA A 80 -17.56 18.21 5.16
CA ALA A 80 -16.45 18.03 4.23
C ALA A 80 -15.07 18.23 4.89
N GLY A 81 -14.96 19.14 5.85
CA GLY A 81 -13.73 19.36 6.63
C GLY A 81 -13.30 18.13 7.44
N PHE A 82 -14.26 17.41 8.04
CA PHE A 82 -13.98 16.16 8.75
C PHE A 82 -13.46 15.08 7.80
N LEU A 83 -14.05 14.95 6.60
CA LEU A 83 -13.59 14.00 5.59
C LEU A 83 -12.17 14.33 5.10
N CYS A 84 -11.86 15.61 4.87
CA CYS A 84 -10.50 16.04 4.52
C CYS A 84 -9.49 15.65 5.60
N GLU A 85 -9.80 15.94 6.87
CA GLU A 85 -8.96 15.54 8.01
C GLU A 85 -8.78 14.02 8.13
N LEU A 86 -9.81 13.24 7.79
CA LEU A 86 -9.74 11.79 7.76
C LEU A 86 -8.83 11.30 6.63
N VAL A 87 -8.94 11.87 5.42
CA VAL A 87 -8.03 11.56 4.30
C VAL A 87 -6.57 11.74 4.70
N LEU A 88 -6.24 12.85 5.35
CA LEU A 88 -4.86 13.15 5.75
C LEU A 88 -4.29 12.18 6.80
N ARG A 89 -5.15 11.40 7.47
CA ARG A 89 -4.75 10.35 8.43
C ARG A 89 -4.78 8.95 7.85
N LEU A 90 -5.26 8.76 6.62
CA LEU A 90 -5.29 7.44 5.99
C LEU A 90 -3.88 6.93 5.75
N ARG A 91 -3.68 5.64 6.04
CA ARG A 91 -2.47 4.91 5.68
C ARG A 91 -2.86 3.79 4.73
N PRO A 92 -2.52 3.87 3.43
CA PRO A 92 -2.80 2.78 2.51
C PRO A 92 -1.98 1.54 2.92
N VAL A 93 -2.65 0.40 2.99
CA VAL A 93 -2.02 -0.89 3.26
C VAL A 93 -2.41 -1.85 2.15
N LEU A 94 -1.42 -2.55 1.60
CA LEU A 94 -1.62 -3.54 0.56
C LEU A 94 -1.47 -4.94 1.16
N PHE A 95 -2.35 -5.86 0.76
CA PHE A 95 -2.36 -7.25 1.21
C PHE A 95 -2.33 -8.18 0.01
N SER A 96 -1.66 -9.33 0.13
CA SER A 96 -1.61 -10.35 -0.91
C SER A 96 -2.93 -11.12 -0.95
N PRO A 97 -3.31 -11.69 -2.10
CA PRO A 97 -4.38 -12.68 -2.17
C PRO A 97 -4.13 -13.82 -1.17
N GLY A 98 -5.10 -14.06 -0.28
CA GLY A 98 -5.03 -15.08 0.77
C GLY A 98 -4.39 -14.62 2.10
N ASP A 99 -4.00 -13.35 2.23
CA ASP A 99 -3.58 -12.79 3.51
C ASP A 99 -4.78 -12.62 4.47
N TYR A 100 -4.55 -12.94 5.75
CA TYR A 100 -5.51 -12.68 6.81
C TYR A 100 -5.29 -11.27 7.35
N ILE A 101 -6.23 -10.36 7.10
CA ILE A 101 -6.16 -8.97 7.57
C ILE A 101 -6.37 -8.89 9.09
N CYS A 102 -7.34 -9.63 9.60
CA CYS A 102 -7.67 -9.70 11.03
C CYS A 102 -7.86 -11.16 11.46
N ARG A 103 -7.58 -11.46 12.73
CA ARG A 103 -7.91 -12.74 13.37
C ARG A 103 -8.83 -12.51 14.56
N LYS A 104 -9.69 -13.48 14.86
CA LYS A 104 -10.53 -13.44 16.06
C LYS A 104 -9.64 -13.27 17.30
N GLY A 105 -9.96 -12.28 18.13
CA GLY A 105 -9.19 -11.94 19.33
C GLY A 105 -8.06 -10.94 19.10
N ASN A 106 -7.75 -10.56 17.85
CA ASN A 106 -6.85 -9.43 17.60
C ASN A 106 -7.62 -8.11 17.82
N ARG A 107 -7.08 -7.24 18.68
CA ARG A 107 -7.37 -5.81 18.66
C ARG A 107 -6.31 -5.16 17.75
N ASN A 108 -6.75 -4.70 16.57
CA ASN A 108 -5.97 -3.78 15.75
C ASN A 108 -6.03 -2.38 16.36
#